data_AF-A0A839I475-F1
#
_entry.id   AF-A0A839I475-F1
#
_cell.length_a   1.000
_cell.length_b   1.000
_cell.length_c   1.000
_cell.angle_alpha   90.00
_cell.angle_beta   90.00
_cell.angle_gamma   90.00
#
_symmetry.space_group_name_H-M   'P 1'
#
loop_
_entity.id
_entity.type
_entity.pdbx_description
1 polymer ?
#
loop_
_entity_poly.entity_id
_entity_poly.type
_entity_poly.pdbx_seq_one_letter_code
_entity_poly.pdbx_strand_id
1 'polypeptide(L)'
;MKVGIGLLFFCTTLNAAPLLNNVDPLQVSVRTVWPPELTTVRHAIDWLITPLGYQVVTEYPAPKNANTMLNVPIPASAKLHRTMPVLDAIQILIGSDNTILLDKKHRLLSVARGN
;
A
#
# COMPACT_ATOMS: atom_id res chain seq x y z
N MET A 1 61.15 23.98 19.32
CA MET A 1 60.35 23.14 18.40
C MET A 1 58.95 22.99 19.00
N LYS A 2 57.92 23.61 18.40
CA LYS A 2 56.51 23.43 18.76
C LYS A 2 55.70 23.59 17.48
N VAL A 3 55.22 22.46 16.96
CA VAL A 3 54.40 22.37 15.75
C VAL A 3 52.95 22.63 16.15
N GLY A 4 52.37 23.71 15.65
CA GLY A 4 50.95 24.03 15.82
C GLY A 4 50.13 23.39 14.72
N ILE A 5 49.38 22.35 15.06
CA ILE A 5 48.34 21.76 14.22
C ILE A 5 47.12 22.69 14.24
N GLY A 6 46.78 23.24 13.08
CA GLY A 6 45.59 24.07 12.86
C GLY A 6 44.57 23.31 12.02
N LEU A 7 43.50 22.88 12.68
CA LEU A 7 42.37 22.07 12.24
C LEU A 7 41.66 22.66 11.00
N LEU A 8 41.60 21.91 9.89
CA LEU A 8 40.78 22.23 8.73
C LEU A 8 39.31 21.90 9.03
N PHE A 9 38.48 22.93 9.21
CA PHE A 9 37.02 22.81 9.28
C PHE A 9 36.46 22.48 7.89
N PHE A 10 36.15 21.21 7.64
CA PHE A 10 35.29 20.80 6.53
C PHE A 10 33.83 21.13 6.92
N CYS A 11 33.30 22.23 6.39
CA CYS A 11 31.88 22.52 6.49
C CYS A 11 31.15 21.64 5.47
N THR A 12 30.47 20.59 5.93
CA THR A 12 29.56 19.81 5.08
C THR A 12 28.31 20.64 4.83
N THR A 13 28.03 20.93 3.56
CA THR A 13 26.75 21.55 3.18
C THR A 13 25.63 20.58 3.49
N LEU A 14 24.74 20.98 4.41
CA LEU A 14 23.56 20.21 4.76
C LEU A 14 22.57 20.27 3.59
N ASN A 15 22.59 19.28 2.71
CA ASN A 15 21.67 19.20 1.59
C ASN A 15 20.36 18.55 2.09
N ALA A 16 19.36 19.38 2.41
CA ALA A 16 18.03 18.90 2.77
C ALA A 16 17.38 18.26 1.53
N ALA A 17 16.90 17.02 1.67
CA ALA A 17 16.21 16.33 0.59
C ALA A 17 14.99 17.17 0.12
N PRO A 18 14.76 17.28 -1.20
CA PRO A 18 13.62 18.02 -1.72
C PRO A 18 12.31 17.40 -1.22
N LEU A 19 11.38 18.25 -0.82
CA LEU A 19 10.05 17.82 -0.37
C LEU A 19 9.33 17.17 -1.55
N LEU A 20 8.98 15.88 -1.42
CA LEU A 20 8.28 15.15 -2.48
C LEU A 20 6.85 15.69 -2.61
N ASN A 21 6.60 16.50 -3.64
CA ASN A 21 5.33 17.19 -3.83
C ASN A 21 4.14 16.27 -4.18
N ASN A 22 4.34 14.96 -4.35
CA ASN A 22 3.26 14.04 -4.72
C ASN A 22 3.63 12.58 -4.40
N VAL A 23 3.59 12.21 -3.12
CA VAL A 23 3.76 10.80 -2.71
C VAL A 23 2.45 10.07 -3.00
N ASP A 24 2.49 9.04 -3.85
CA ASP A 24 1.34 8.15 -4.05
C ASP A 24 1.14 7.30 -2.78
N PRO A 25 0.07 7.50 -2.00
CA PRO A 25 -0.12 6.80 -0.73
C PRO A 25 -0.23 5.28 -0.90
N LEU A 26 -0.63 4.80 -2.08
CA LEU A 26 -0.76 3.36 -2.36
C LEU A 26 0.59 2.68 -2.66
N GLN A 27 1.66 3.46 -2.82
CA GLN A 27 3.03 2.98 -2.95
C GLN A 27 3.78 2.94 -1.60
N VAL A 28 3.15 3.41 -0.53
CA VAL A 28 3.74 3.36 0.81
C VAL A 28 3.79 1.92 1.31
N SER A 29 4.93 1.53 1.86
CA SER A 29 5.14 0.21 2.43
C SER A 29 4.33 0.01 3.70
N VAL A 30 3.62 -1.11 3.77
CA VAL A 30 2.81 -1.53 4.91
C VAL A 30 3.22 -2.94 5.35
N ARG A 31 2.99 -3.24 6.62
CA ARG A 31 3.22 -4.56 7.18
C ARG A 31 1.93 -5.37 7.15
N THR A 32 1.95 -6.55 6.53
CA THR A 32 0.79 -7.46 6.43
C THR A 32 0.57 -8.24 7.74
N VAL A 33 0.16 -7.53 8.79
CA VAL A 33 -0.29 -8.12 10.05
C VAL A 33 -1.76 -7.77 10.24
N TRP A 34 -2.63 -8.75 10.04
CA TRP A 34 -4.07 -8.56 10.11
C TRP A 34 -4.55 -8.68 11.55
N PRO A 35 -5.32 -7.70 12.06
CA PRO A 35 -6.10 -7.89 13.28
C PRO A 35 -6.97 -9.15 13.19
N PRO A 36 -7.13 -9.91 14.30
CA PRO A 36 -7.80 -11.21 14.29
C PRO A 36 -9.30 -11.13 13.90
N GLU A 37 -9.93 -9.97 14.02
CA GLU A 37 -11.30 -9.70 13.60
C GLU A 37 -11.48 -9.58 12.08
N LEU A 38 -10.39 -9.38 11.32
CA LEU A 38 -10.47 -9.28 9.86
C LEU A 38 -10.55 -10.68 9.25
N THR A 39 -11.76 -11.08 8.86
CA THR A 39 -12.04 -12.43 8.35
C THR A 39 -12.04 -12.52 6.83
N THR A 40 -12.30 -11.43 6.12
CA THR A 40 -12.48 -11.40 4.66
C THR A 40 -11.41 -10.57 3.96
N VAL A 41 -11.20 -10.87 2.67
CA VAL A 41 -10.34 -10.06 1.79
C VAL A 41 -10.82 -8.61 1.75
N ARG A 42 -12.13 -8.36 1.68
CA ARG A 42 -12.73 -7.02 1.78
C ARG A 42 -12.23 -6.27 3.01
N HIS A 43 -12.38 -6.85 4.20
CA HIS A 43 -11.99 -6.21 5.45
C HIS A 43 -10.49 -5.92 5.51
N ALA A 44 -9.65 -6.83 4.99
CA ALA A 44 -8.22 -6.61 4.90
C ALA A 44 -7.87 -5.44 3.97
N ILE A 45 -8.52 -5.34 2.81
CA ILE A 45 -8.31 -4.21 1.88
C ILE A 45 -8.80 -2.90 2.50
N ASP A 46 -9.99 -2.88 3.08
CA ASP A 46 -10.55 -1.70 3.74
C ASP A 46 -9.60 -1.19 4.85
N TRP A 47 -9.04 -2.10 5.64
CA TRP A 47 -8.06 -1.76 6.68
C TRP A 47 -6.79 -1.11 6.12
N LEU A 48 -6.31 -1.56 4.96
CA LEU A 48 -5.14 -0.97 4.30
C LEU A 48 -5.42 0.42 3.73
N ILE A 49 -6.57 0.61 3.09
CA ILE A 49 -6.79 1.76 2.20
C ILE A 49 -7.61 2.89 2.85
N THR A 50 -8.41 2.59 3.87
CA THR A 50 -9.21 3.60 4.58
C THR A 50 -8.34 4.71 5.20
N PRO A 51 -7.20 4.40 5.87
CA PRO A 51 -6.29 5.44 6.39
C PRO A 51 -5.68 6.31 5.28
N LEU A 52 -5.64 5.81 4.04
CA LEU A 52 -5.12 6.50 2.87
C LEU A 52 -6.20 7.34 2.14
N GLY A 53 -7.44 7.34 2.65
CA GLY A 53 -8.56 8.07 2.10
C GLY A 53 -9.21 7.41 0.87
N TYR A 54 -8.93 6.13 0.64
CA TYR A 54 -9.55 5.32 -0.42
C TYR A 54 -10.72 4.50 0.11
N GLN A 55 -11.60 4.09 -0.80
CA GLN A 55 -12.78 3.30 -0.49
C GLN A 55 -12.94 2.14 -1.47
N VAL A 56 -13.32 0.96 -0.96
CA VAL A 56 -13.67 -0.18 -1.80
C VAL A 56 -15.07 0.01 -2.38
N VAL A 57 -15.20 -0.17 -3.69
CA VAL A 57 -16.47 -0.13 -4.42
C VAL A 57 -16.73 -1.50 -5.04
N THR A 58 -17.92 -2.05 -4.78
CA THR A 58 -18.35 -3.35 -5.34
C THR A 58 -19.71 -3.33 -6.02
N GLU A 59 -20.37 -2.19 -6.00
CA GLU A 59 -21.60 -1.92 -6.74
C GLU A 59 -21.29 -1.00 -7.93
N TYR A 60 -22.22 -0.85 -8.86
CA TYR A 60 -22.03 0.01 -10.05
C TYR A 60 -21.39 1.35 -9.66
N PRO A 61 -20.25 1.75 -10.27
CA PRO A 61 -19.68 1.29 -11.53
C PRO A 61 -18.71 0.08 -11.47
N ALA A 62 -18.59 -0.62 -10.34
CA ALA A 62 -17.69 -1.78 -10.22
C ALA A 62 -18.15 -3.02 -11.04
N PRO A 63 -17.23 -3.94 -11.38
CA PRO A 63 -17.56 -5.21 -12.00
C PRO A 63 -18.53 -6.05 -11.15
N LYS A 64 -19.46 -6.75 -11.80
CA LYS A 64 -20.51 -7.55 -11.11
C LYS A 64 -19.96 -8.59 -10.13
N ASN A 65 -18.75 -9.09 -10.37
CA ASN A 65 -18.12 -10.12 -9.55
C ASN A 65 -17.27 -9.56 -8.39
N ALA A 66 -17.10 -8.23 -8.29
CA ALA A 66 -16.24 -7.63 -7.28
C ALA A 66 -16.69 -7.99 -5.85
N ASN A 67 -18.00 -7.98 -5.60
CA ASN A 67 -18.53 -8.33 -4.28
C ASN A 67 -18.22 -9.79 -3.88
N THR A 68 -18.42 -10.74 -4.80
CA THR A 68 -18.16 -12.16 -4.53
C THR A 68 -16.68 -12.47 -4.42
N MET A 69 -15.82 -11.76 -5.16
CA MET A 69 -14.37 -11.90 -5.08
C MET A 69 -13.79 -11.38 -3.76
N LEU A 70 -14.35 -10.32 -3.20
CA LEU A 70 -13.84 -9.70 -1.96
C LEU A 70 -14.42 -10.32 -0.68
N ASN A 71 -15.61 -10.94 -0.76
CA ASN A 71 -16.24 -11.60 0.39
C ASN A 71 -15.76 -13.04 0.59
N VAL A 72 -14.48 -13.30 0.35
CA VAL A 72 -13.82 -14.60 0.59
C VAL A 72 -12.86 -14.49 1.78
N PRO A 73 -12.49 -15.61 2.45
CA PRO A 73 -11.52 -15.59 3.53
C PRO A 73 -10.15 -15.06 3.09
N ILE A 74 -9.40 -14.45 4.01
CA ILE A 74 -8.02 -14.02 3.75
C ILE A 74 -7.16 -15.23 3.36
N PRO A 75 -6.53 -15.24 2.17
CA PRO A 75 -5.76 -16.38 1.70
C PRO A 75 -4.50 -16.60 2.55
N ALA A 76 -4.05 -17.85 2.66
CA ALA A 76 -2.87 -18.19 3.46
C ALA A 76 -1.60 -17.44 2.99
N SER A 77 -1.48 -17.17 1.69
CA SER A 77 -0.39 -16.37 1.10
C SER A 77 -0.29 -14.96 1.69
N ALA A 78 -1.43 -14.36 2.06
CA ALA A 78 -1.49 -13.02 2.65
C ALA A 78 -1.22 -13.01 4.17
N LYS A 79 -1.23 -14.17 4.84
CA LYS A 79 -0.97 -14.27 6.29
C LYS A 79 0.52 -14.25 6.64
N LEU A 80 1.39 -14.34 5.64
CA LEU A 80 2.83 -14.21 5.83
C LEU A 80 3.17 -12.76 6.18
N HIS A 81 3.85 -12.56 7.31
CA HIS A 81 4.29 -11.24 7.74
C HIS A 81 5.39 -10.71 6.82
N ARG A 82 5.05 -9.71 6.02
CA ARG A 82 5.95 -9.07 5.06
C ARG A 82 5.74 -7.55 5.10
N THR A 83 6.75 -6.82 4.64
CA THR A 83 6.65 -5.38 4.39
C THR A 83 6.72 -5.17 2.90
N MET A 84 5.69 -4.56 2.32
CA MET A 84 5.57 -4.32 0.87
C MET A 84 4.63 -3.14 0.60
N PRO A 85 4.66 -2.54 -0.61
CA PRO A 85 3.69 -1.54 -1.03
C PRO A 85 2.23 -1.99 -0.85
N VAL A 86 1.33 -1.05 -0.58
CA VAL A 86 -0.11 -1.34 -0.39
C VAL A 86 -0.69 -2.08 -1.60
N LEU A 87 -0.37 -1.66 -2.82
CA LEU A 87 -0.86 -2.34 -4.02
C LEU A 87 -0.40 -3.79 -4.12
N ASP A 88 0.83 -4.08 -3.73
CA ASP A 88 1.36 -5.45 -3.74
C ASP A 88 0.64 -6.32 -2.70
N ALA A 89 0.38 -5.76 -1.51
CA ALA A 89 -0.40 -6.46 -0.49
C ALA A 89 -1.84 -6.77 -0.97
N ILE A 90 -2.48 -5.80 -1.64
CA ILE A 90 -3.80 -5.99 -2.24
C ILE A 90 -3.75 -7.03 -3.36
N GLN A 91 -2.71 -7.03 -4.19
CA GLN A 91 -2.56 -8.02 -5.26
C GLN A 91 -2.47 -9.45 -4.70
N ILE A 92 -1.75 -9.65 -3.59
CA ILE A 92 -1.69 -10.96 -2.92
C ILE A 92 -3.07 -11.36 -2.35
N LEU A 93 -3.79 -10.40 -1.75
CA LEU A 93 -5.12 -10.63 -1.18
C LEU A 93 -6.13 -11.06 -2.24
N ILE A 94 -6.08 -10.47 -3.43
CA ILE A 94 -7.02 -10.78 -4.51
C ILE A 94 -6.53 -11.96 -5.38
N GLY A 95 -5.26 -12.35 -5.29
CA GLY A 95 -4.66 -13.40 -6.11
C GLY A 95 -4.11 -12.89 -7.45
N SER A 96 -3.13 -13.60 -8.03
CA SER A 96 -2.43 -13.20 -9.26
C SER A 96 -3.32 -13.14 -10.50
N ASP A 97 -4.40 -13.91 -10.51
CA ASP A 97 -5.28 -14.07 -11.67
C ASP A 97 -6.37 -12.98 -11.70
N ASN A 98 -6.29 -11.99 -10.82
CA ASN A 98 -7.27 -10.93 -10.65
C ASN A 98 -6.61 -9.55 -10.77
N THR A 99 -7.37 -8.55 -11.20
CA THR A 99 -6.87 -7.22 -11.51
C THR A 99 -7.42 -6.19 -10.53
N ILE A 100 -6.55 -5.31 -10.04
CA ILE A 100 -6.93 -4.12 -9.28
C ILE A 100 -7.41 -3.04 -10.25
N LEU A 101 -8.62 -2.54 -10.03
CA LEU A 101 -9.16 -1.37 -10.72
C LEU A 101 -9.04 -0.17 -9.78
N LEU A 102 -8.33 0.86 -10.22
CA LEU A 102 -8.00 2.01 -9.39
C LEU A 102 -8.47 3.32 -10.02
N ASP A 103 -9.30 4.06 -9.29
CA ASP A 103 -9.65 5.44 -9.60
C ASP A 103 -8.96 6.38 -8.58
N LYS A 104 -7.82 6.94 -8.98
CA LYS A 104 -7.06 7.86 -8.13
C LYS A 104 -7.75 9.21 -7.93
N LYS A 105 -8.61 9.62 -8.88
CA LYS A 105 -9.30 10.92 -8.83
C LYS A 105 -10.39 10.92 -7.77
N HIS A 106 -11.18 9.85 -7.72
CA HIS A 106 -12.26 9.69 -6.74
C HIS A 106 -11.86 8.86 -5.52
N ARG A 107 -10.60 8.38 -5.48
CA ARG A 107 -10.05 7.51 -4.43
C ARG A 107 -10.87 6.23 -4.25
N LEU A 108 -11.18 5.57 -5.36
CA LEU A 108 -11.95 4.33 -5.37
C LEU A 108 -11.06 3.16 -5.78
N LEU A 109 -11.30 2.00 -5.16
CA LEU A 109 -10.67 0.75 -5.50
C LEU A 109 -11.74 -0.32 -5.74
N SER A 110 -11.58 -1.09 -6.81
CA SER A 110 -12.40 -2.25 -7.11
C SER A 110 -11.52 -3.38 -7.64
N VAL A 111 -12.09 -4.57 -7.81
CA VAL A 111 -11.40 -5.72 -8.41
C VAL A 111 -12.18 -6.27 -9.58
N ALA A 112 -11.47 -6.86 -10.52
CA ALA A 112 -12.02 -7.62 -11.64
C ALA A 112 -11.31 -8.97 -11.74
N ARG A 113 -11.98 -9.94 -12.33
CA ARG A 113 -11.32 -11.18 -12.74
C ARG A 113 -10.33 -10.85 -13.86
N GLY A 114 -9.12 -11.40 -13.79
CA GLY A 114 -8.15 -11.30 -14.86
C GLY A 114 -8.68 -12.04 -16.10
N ASN A 115 -8.30 -11.54 -17.26
CA ASN A 115 -8.59 -12.17 -18.54
C ASN A 115 -7.51 -13.20 -18.88
#